data_AF-A0A6J4SZ58-F1
#
_entry.id   AF-A0A6J4SZ58-F1
#
_cell.length_a   1.000
_cell.length_b   1.000
_cell.length_c   1.000
_cell.angle_alpha   90.00
_cell.angle_beta   90.00
_cell.angle_gamma   90.00
#
_symmetry.space_group_name_H-M   'P 1'
#
loop_
_entity.id
_entity.type
_entity.pdbx_description
1 polymer ?
#
loop_
_entity_poly.entity_id
_entity_poly.type
_entity_poly.pdbx_seq_one_letter_code
_entity_poly.pdbx_strand_id
1 'polypeptide(L)'
;MRQSMFAPVLLAALMGSGITAGALIGAGAVGGGTGTTVVQQAPLSGDTADPSADPAGGAQALTARDIYRRDAPGVVFIRAQTIERGASPFDPFGGGGADQGVSTGSGFVIDDEGYILTNAHVVSSSTDVRVSFSDKRTREAKIVGKDESTDLALLKIDPAGLDLRPLALGDSKTVQVGDPTVAIGNPFGLDRTLTTGVISALQRRISAPNGFGIDNVIQTDAAINPGNSGGPLIDAAGRVIGINSQIATGGGGSAGGSGGSVGIGFAVPVNTAKEVIPQIKREGRVQRAYMGITGVGIDQSLAPLNLSAKSGVLVQEATEGGPAADAGIRGGDPGSSASISGGQVALGGDVIQRIDGQSIDSMDDVVRIVDSHKPGDVVTVDVLRDGRTASVKVKLEQRPARAPNG
;
A
#
# COMPACT_ATOMS: atom_id res chain seq x y z
N MET A 1 37.75 35.08 -43.89
CA MET A 1 36.78 35.07 -42.76
C MET A 1 35.47 34.47 -43.28
N ARG A 2 34.78 33.62 -42.49
CA ARG A 2 33.49 32.94 -42.81
C ARG A 2 33.61 31.93 -43.99
N GLN A 3 33.29 30.63 -43.81
CA GLN A 3 31.97 29.96 -43.68
C GLN A 3 31.18 29.96 -45.01
N SER A 4 30.49 28.90 -45.45
CA SER A 4 29.88 27.76 -44.71
C SER A 4 29.53 26.51 -45.56
N MET A 5 29.67 25.31 -44.95
CA MET A 5 28.72 24.15 -44.85
C MET A 5 28.03 23.46 -46.07
N PHE A 6 27.67 22.18 -45.85
CA PHE A 6 26.72 21.28 -46.56
C PHE A 6 27.15 20.72 -47.94
N ALA A 7 26.76 19.51 -48.39
CA ALA A 7 25.86 18.47 -47.83
C ALA A 7 26.34 17.01 -48.17
N PRO A 8 25.87 15.95 -47.47
CA PRO A 8 26.22 14.53 -47.74
C PRO A 8 25.12 13.68 -48.42
N VAL A 9 25.49 12.89 -49.45
CA VAL A 9 24.65 12.06 -50.36
C VAL A 9 25.59 11.00 -51.01
N LEU A 10 25.31 9.70 -51.24
CA LEU A 10 24.24 8.75 -50.84
C LEU A 10 24.81 7.31 -50.76
N LEU A 11 24.47 6.56 -49.70
CA LEU A 11 23.94 5.18 -49.68
C LEU A 11 24.35 4.12 -50.74
N ALA A 12 25.09 3.07 -50.31
CA ALA A 12 24.93 1.66 -50.70
C ALA A 12 25.83 0.77 -49.80
N ALA A 13 25.62 -0.52 -49.50
CA ALA A 13 24.48 -1.43 -49.34
C ALA A 13 25.08 -2.86 -49.35
N LEU A 14 24.89 -3.62 -48.26
CA LEU A 14 24.91 -5.09 -48.17
C LEU A 14 25.91 -5.93 -49.00
N MET A 15 26.87 -6.59 -48.32
CA MET A 15 26.96 -8.07 -48.16
C MET A 15 28.37 -8.50 -47.70
N GLY A 16 28.49 -9.71 -47.13
CA GLY A 16 29.80 -10.37 -46.90
C GLY A 16 30.05 -10.84 -45.47
N SER A 17 29.46 -11.97 -45.08
CA SER A 17 29.85 -12.72 -43.88
C SER A 17 31.27 -13.30 -44.04
N GLY A 18 32.18 -13.04 -43.09
CA GLY A 18 33.53 -13.58 -43.10
C GLY A 18 34.08 -13.81 -41.70
N ILE A 19 33.98 -15.04 -41.20
CA ILE A 19 34.62 -15.46 -39.93
C ILE A 19 36.06 -15.89 -40.24
N THR A 20 37.03 -15.03 -39.97
CA THR A 20 38.47 -15.34 -40.06
C THR A 20 39.03 -15.73 -38.69
N ALA A 21 39.06 -17.04 -38.43
CA ALA A 21 39.74 -17.60 -37.26
C ALA A 21 41.27 -17.48 -37.42
N GLY A 22 41.88 -16.45 -36.81
CA GLY A 22 43.31 -16.20 -36.86
C GLY A 22 44.08 -16.96 -35.78
N ALA A 23 44.76 -18.05 -36.16
CA ALA A 23 45.75 -18.70 -35.31
C ALA A 23 47.14 -18.08 -35.54
N LEU A 24 47.86 -17.76 -34.45
CA LEU A 24 49.27 -17.36 -34.49
C LEU A 24 50.07 -18.17 -33.46
N ILE A 25 51.17 -18.77 -33.93
CA ILE A 25 52.14 -19.49 -33.11
C ILE A 25 53.30 -18.54 -32.80
N GLY A 26 53.73 -18.51 -31.54
CA GLY A 26 54.51 -17.39 -31.00
C GLY A 26 56.03 -17.46 -31.21
N ALA A 27 56.68 -16.37 -30.80
CA ALA A 27 58.11 -16.31 -30.47
C ALA A 27 58.35 -15.13 -29.50
N GLY A 28 59.28 -15.27 -28.55
CA GLY A 28 59.73 -14.20 -27.66
C GLY A 28 59.66 -14.54 -26.17
N ALA A 29 60.81 -14.89 -25.59
CA ALA A 29 60.94 -15.20 -24.16
C ALA A 29 61.98 -14.29 -23.50
N VAL A 30 61.56 -13.47 -22.53
CA VAL A 30 62.43 -12.83 -21.52
C VAL A 30 61.67 -12.81 -20.18
N GLY A 31 62.40 -13.09 -19.09
CA GLY A 31 61.84 -13.44 -17.78
C GLY A 31 60.99 -12.39 -17.05
N GLY A 32 60.16 -12.92 -16.15
CA GLY A 32 59.31 -12.18 -15.21
C GLY A 32 58.24 -13.12 -14.66
N GLY A 33 58.11 -13.22 -13.34
CA GLY A 33 57.17 -14.15 -12.72
C GLY A 33 55.74 -13.59 -12.63
N THR A 34 54.84 -14.06 -13.48
CA THR A 34 53.39 -13.84 -13.37
C THR A 34 52.63 -15.08 -13.84
N GLY A 35 51.64 -15.52 -13.06
CA GLY A 35 50.83 -16.69 -13.41
C GLY A 35 49.90 -16.40 -14.58
N THR A 36 50.04 -17.15 -15.68
CA THR A 36 49.15 -17.07 -16.85
C THR A 36 47.82 -17.77 -16.56
N THR A 37 46.84 -17.01 -16.07
CA THR A 37 45.45 -17.48 -15.95
C THR A 37 44.87 -17.77 -17.33
N VAL A 38 44.80 -19.05 -17.71
CA VAL A 38 44.12 -19.48 -18.93
C VAL A 38 42.61 -19.38 -18.70
N VAL A 39 42.00 -18.31 -19.20
CA VAL A 39 40.54 -18.18 -19.24
C VAL A 39 40.00 -19.09 -20.34
N GLN A 40 39.73 -20.35 -19.99
CA GLN A 40 39.07 -21.30 -20.88
C GLN A 40 37.58 -20.94 -20.97
N GLN A 41 37.28 -19.96 -21.82
CA GLN A 41 35.91 -19.55 -22.12
C GLN A 41 35.25 -20.69 -22.90
N ALA A 42 34.41 -21.48 -22.22
CA ALA A 42 33.55 -22.45 -22.89
C ALA A 42 32.65 -21.67 -23.88
N PRO A 43 32.49 -22.16 -25.14
CA PRO A 43 31.54 -21.54 -26.03
C PRO A 43 30.14 -21.66 -25.40
N LEU A 44 29.40 -20.55 -25.37
CA LEU A 44 27.97 -20.62 -25.12
C LEU A 44 27.36 -21.41 -26.28
N SER A 45 27.05 -22.68 -26.04
CA SER A 45 26.14 -23.44 -26.89
C SER A 45 24.86 -22.62 -26.99
N GLY A 46 24.59 -22.12 -28.19
CA GLY A 46 23.38 -21.35 -28.46
C GLY A 46 22.19 -22.29 -28.49
N ASP A 47 21.73 -22.70 -27.31
CA ASP A 47 20.33 -23.12 -27.15
C ASP A 47 19.49 -21.92 -27.56
N THR A 48 18.95 -21.98 -28.78
CA THR A 48 17.86 -21.14 -29.22
C THR A 48 16.67 -21.52 -28.34
N ALA A 49 16.54 -20.83 -27.21
CA ALA A 49 15.45 -21.00 -26.27
C ALA A 49 14.14 -20.77 -27.02
N ASP A 50 13.46 -21.87 -27.35
CA ASP A 50 12.21 -21.83 -28.08
C ASP A 50 11.16 -21.12 -27.22
N PRO A 51 10.53 -20.02 -27.69
CA PRO A 51 9.57 -19.27 -26.90
C PRO A 51 8.27 -20.04 -26.61
N SER A 52 8.17 -21.29 -27.07
CA SER A 52 7.06 -22.24 -26.81
C SER A 52 7.26 -23.13 -25.57
N ALA A 53 8.28 -22.87 -24.74
CA ALA A 53 8.52 -23.59 -23.48
C ALA A 53 7.49 -23.24 -22.38
N ASP A 54 6.23 -23.60 -22.61
CA ASP A 54 5.06 -23.25 -21.79
C ASP A 54 4.92 -24.14 -20.53
N PRO A 55 5.07 -23.60 -19.30
CA PRO A 55 5.02 -24.39 -18.08
C PRO A 55 3.59 -24.65 -17.61
N ALA A 56 3.02 -25.75 -18.11
CA ALA A 56 1.90 -26.48 -17.49
C ALA A 56 0.57 -25.71 -17.28
N GLY A 57 -0.12 -25.40 -18.37
CA GLY A 57 -1.60 -25.37 -18.39
C GLY A 57 -2.28 -24.21 -17.66
N GLY A 58 -1.56 -23.12 -17.40
CA GLY A 58 -2.16 -21.85 -16.97
C GLY A 58 -2.87 -21.12 -18.12
N ALA A 59 -3.82 -20.24 -17.80
CA ALA A 59 -4.32 -19.28 -18.78
C ALA A 59 -3.20 -18.30 -19.15
N GLN A 60 -2.98 -18.07 -20.45
CA GLN A 60 -1.89 -17.23 -20.95
C GLN A 60 -1.92 -15.84 -20.32
N ALA A 61 -0.80 -15.41 -19.75
CA ALA A 61 -0.67 -14.12 -19.08
C ALA A 61 -1.01 -12.96 -20.04
N LEU A 62 -1.89 -12.06 -19.59
CA LEU A 62 -2.33 -10.92 -20.39
C LEU A 62 -1.23 -9.88 -20.46
N THR A 63 -1.02 -9.26 -21.62
CA THR A 63 -0.12 -8.12 -21.70
C THR A 63 -0.76 -6.90 -21.02
N ALA A 64 0.06 -5.96 -20.54
CA ALA A 64 -0.44 -4.70 -19.97
C ALA A 64 -1.36 -3.92 -20.93
N ARG A 65 -1.19 -4.10 -22.25
CA ARG A 65 -2.07 -3.53 -23.29
C ARG A 65 -3.46 -4.16 -23.29
N ASP A 66 -3.55 -5.46 -23.03
CA ASP A 66 -4.81 -6.21 -23.05
C ASP A 66 -5.58 -5.98 -21.74
N ILE A 67 -4.87 -5.97 -20.61
CA ILE A 67 -5.38 -5.51 -19.31
C ILE A 67 -5.95 -4.10 -19.44
N TYR A 68 -5.19 -3.14 -20.00
CA TYR A 68 -5.67 -1.78 -20.22
C TYR A 68 -6.95 -1.73 -21.08
N ARG A 69 -6.94 -2.40 -22.24
CA ARG A 69 -8.09 -2.40 -23.16
C ARG A 69 -9.37 -2.96 -22.53
N ARG A 70 -9.24 -3.95 -21.64
CA ARG A 70 -10.36 -4.64 -20.99
C ARG A 70 -10.84 -3.92 -19.73
N ASP A 71 -9.91 -3.47 -18.88
CA ASP A 71 -10.19 -3.04 -17.51
C ASP A 71 -10.19 -1.52 -17.32
N ALA A 72 -9.45 -0.76 -18.14
CA ALA A 72 -9.46 0.70 -18.08
C ALA A 72 -10.89 1.29 -18.19
N PRO A 73 -11.82 0.78 -19.03
CA PRO A 73 -13.21 1.24 -19.04
C PRO A 73 -13.91 1.25 -17.66
N GLY A 74 -13.59 0.31 -16.77
CA GLY A 74 -14.20 0.17 -15.44
C GLY A 74 -13.58 1.02 -14.34
N VAL A 75 -12.40 1.60 -14.58
CA VAL A 75 -11.80 2.63 -13.71
C VAL A 75 -12.66 3.91 -13.80
N VAL A 76 -12.59 4.80 -12.83
CA VAL A 76 -13.28 6.10 -12.83
C VAL A 76 -12.39 7.20 -12.28
N PHE A 77 -12.61 8.44 -12.74
CA PHE A 77 -12.10 9.63 -12.06
C PHE A 77 -13.08 10.02 -10.95
N ILE A 78 -12.55 10.42 -9.79
CA ILE A 78 -13.32 10.87 -8.65
C ILE A 78 -12.89 12.30 -8.30
N ARG A 79 -13.87 13.19 -8.22
CA ARG A 79 -13.73 14.55 -7.70
C ARG A 79 -14.63 14.69 -6.48
N ALA A 80 -14.04 15.06 -5.36
CA ALA A 80 -14.73 15.23 -4.09
C ALA A 80 -14.55 16.68 -3.62
N GLN A 81 -15.65 17.35 -3.28
CA GLN A 81 -15.65 18.77 -2.92
C GLN A 81 -16.46 19.02 -1.65
N THR A 82 -15.98 19.94 -0.81
CA THR A 82 -16.76 20.49 0.31
C THR A 82 -17.56 21.69 -0.20
N ILE A 83 -18.86 21.51 -0.45
CA ILE A 83 -19.79 22.60 -0.74
C ILE A 83 -20.41 23.06 0.58
N GLU A 84 -19.91 24.17 1.12
CA GLU A 84 -20.60 24.90 2.18
C GLU A 84 -21.81 25.67 1.62
N ARG A 85 -22.99 25.54 2.24
CA ARG A 85 -24.15 26.40 1.96
C ARG A 85 -24.03 27.73 2.72
N GLY A 86 -22.89 28.40 2.59
CA GLY A 86 -22.51 29.65 3.28
C GLY A 86 -23.12 30.93 2.71
N ALA A 87 -24.34 30.90 2.16
CA ALA A 87 -24.99 32.08 1.60
C ALA A 87 -25.66 32.93 2.70
N SER A 88 -24.87 33.68 3.47
CA SER A 88 -25.38 34.73 4.35
C SER A 88 -25.67 36.00 3.54
N PRO A 89 -26.93 36.47 3.44
CA PRO A 89 -27.28 37.66 2.64
C PRO A 89 -26.93 39.00 3.35
N PHE A 90 -26.06 38.96 4.37
CA PHE A 90 -25.79 40.07 5.29
C PHE A 90 -24.29 40.38 5.50
N ASP A 91 -23.38 39.92 4.64
CA ASP A 91 -21.97 40.39 4.62
C ASP A 91 -21.74 41.45 3.52
N PRO A 92 -21.69 42.75 3.86
CA PRO A 92 -21.36 43.82 2.90
C PRO A 92 -19.86 44.05 2.71
N PHE A 93 -18.97 43.33 3.43
CA PHE A 93 -17.52 43.50 3.38
C PHE A 93 -16.82 42.18 3.03
N GLY A 94 -17.27 41.56 1.93
CA GLY A 94 -16.92 40.20 1.48
C GLY A 94 -15.48 39.74 1.76
N GLY A 95 -15.30 39.19 2.96
CA GLY A 95 -14.03 38.72 3.50
C GLY A 95 -14.02 37.23 3.84
N GLY A 96 -15.14 36.53 3.59
CA GLY A 96 -15.28 35.08 3.73
C GLY A 96 -14.49 34.30 2.68
N GLY A 97 -13.17 34.24 2.84
CA GLY A 97 -12.29 33.36 2.06
C GLY A 97 -12.50 31.90 2.46
N ALA A 98 -13.53 31.25 1.90
CA ALA A 98 -13.83 29.85 2.16
C ALA A 98 -12.83 28.92 1.46
N ASP A 99 -12.15 28.07 2.23
CA ASP A 99 -11.25 27.03 1.71
C ASP A 99 -12.04 25.97 0.94
N GLN A 100 -12.10 26.11 -0.39
CA GLN A 100 -12.70 25.13 -1.27
C GLN A 100 -11.80 23.90 -1.39
N GLY A 101 -11.86 23.02 -0.40
CA GLY A 101 -11.23 21.71 -0.42
C GLY A 101 -11.73 20.88 -1.61
N VAL A 102 -10.86 20.71 -2.62
CA VAL A 102 -11.10 19.83 -3.78
C VAL A 102 -10.10 18.69 -3.74
N SER A 103 -10.57 17.52 -3.35
CA SER A 103 -9.80 16.27 -3.47
C SER A 103 -10.10 15.60 -4.82
N THR A 104 -9.10 14.94 -5.40
CA THR A 104 -9.24 14.18 -6.64
C THR A 104 -8.45 12.89 -6.60
N GLY A 105 -8.94 11.87 -7.30
CA GLY A 105 -8.30 10.57 -7.38
C GLY A 105 -8.99 9.65 -8.37
N SER A 106 -8.71 8.37 -8.24
CA SER A 106 -9.32 7.30 -9.01
C SER A 106 -10.27 6.46 -8.16
N GLY A 107 -11.13 5.72 -8.83
CA GLY A 107 -11.81 4.56 -8.28
C GLY A 107 -11.97 3.49 -9.35
N PHE A 108 -12.67 2.41 -9.03
CA PHE A 108 -13.11 1.45 -10.04
C PHE A 108 -14.45 0.80 -9.67
N VAL A 109 -15.23 0.45 -10.70
CA VAL A 109 -16.52 -0.24 -10.56
C VAL A 109 -16.26 -1.67 -10.10
N ILE A 110 -17.02 -2.13 -9.10
CA ILE A 110 -16.92 -3.50 -8.54
C ILE A 110 -18.14 -4.38 -8.84
N ASP A 111 -19.27 -3.80 -9.25
CA ASP A 111 -20.48 -4.51 -9.64
C ASP A 111 -21.38 -3.68 -10.58
N ASP A 112 -22.29 -4.35 -11.29
CA ASP A 112 -23.27 -3.72 -12.19
C ASP A 112 -24.40 -2.98 -11.45
N GLU A 113 -24.49 -3.16 -10.13
CA GLU A 113 -25.32 -2.29 -9.27
C GLU A 113 -24.75 -0.87 -9.21
N GLY A 114 -23.49 -0.64 -9.60
CA GLY A 114 -22.85 0.66 -9.61
C GLY A 114 -22.22 1.05 -8.27
N TYR A 115 -21.74 0.07 -7.51
CA TYR A 115 -20.78 0.34 -6.44
C TYR A 115 -19.38 0.55 -7.01
N ILE A 116 -18.64 1.46 -6.40
CA ILE A 116 -17.28 1.87 -6.78
C ILE A 116 -16.40 1.85 -5.54
N LEU A 117 -15.21 1.25 -5.66
CA LEU A 117 -14.19 1.29 -4.62
C LEU A 117 -13.20 2.42 -4.90
N THR A 118 -12.74 3.09 -3.85
CA THR A 118 -11.68 4.12 -3.87
C THR A 118 -11.02 4.19 -2.49
N ASN A 119 -10.08 5.12 -2.29
CA ASN A 119 -9.48 5.38 -0.99
C ASN A 119 -10.35 6.28 -0.09
N ALA A 120 -10.19 6.17 1.23
CA ALA A 120 -10.87 7.03 2.20
C ALA A 120 -10.39 8.49 2.11
N HIS A 121 -9.09 8.72 1.88
CA HIS A 121 -8.54 10.08 1.73
C HIS A 121 -9.03 10.82 0.48
N VAL A 122 -9.38 10.10 -0.60
CA VAL A 122 -9.88 10.70 -1.86
C VAL A 122 -11.25 11.36 -1.67
N VAL A 123 -12.07 10.88 -0.72
CA VAL A 123 -13.41 11.43 -0.43
C VAL A 123 -13.52 12.04 0.98
N SER A 124 -12.41 12.26 1.66
CA SER A 124 -12.38 12.86 3.00
C SER A 124 -12.99 14.26 3.00
N SER A 125 -13.73 14.60 4.07
CA SER A 125 -14.40 15.90 4.30
C SER A 125 -15.35 16.44 3.20
N SER A 126 -15.63 15.65 2.17
CA SER A 126 -16.46 16.08 1.03
C SER A 126 -17.97 15.99 1.31
N THR A 127 -18.74 16.91 0.72
CA THR A 127 -20.21 16.92 0.75
C THR A 127 -20.83 16.71 -0.63
N ASP A 128 -20.06 16.89 -1.71
CA ASP A 128 -20.39 16.52 -3.08
C ASP A 128 -19.29 15.59 -3.64
N VAL A 129 -19.69 14.43 -4.17
CA VAL A 129 -18.76 13.49 -4.82
C VAL A 129 -19.26 13.20 -6.24
N ARG A 130 -18.40 13.46 -7.21
CA ARG A 130 -18.66 13.26 -8.64
C ARG A 130 -17.73 12.21 -9.21
N VAL A 131 -18.31 11.27 -9.94
CA VAL A 131 -17.64 10.16 -10.61
C VAL A 131 -17.73 10.35 -12.11
N SER A 132 -16.60 10.37 -12.81
CA SER A 132 -16.55 10.51 -14.27
C SER A 132 -15.98 9.24 -14.94
N PHE A 133 -16.68 8.79 -15.98
CA PHE A 133 -16.40 7.56 -16.74
C PHE A 133 -15.60 7.85 -18.03
N SER A 134 -15.06 6.81 -18.70
CA SER A 134 -14.27 6.98 -19.94
C SER A 134 -15.05 7.59 -21.11
N ASP A 135 -16.37 7.48 -21.10
CA ASP A 135 -17.27 8.14 -22.07
C ASP A 135 -17.58 9.61 -21.71
N LYS A 136 -16.88 10.16 -20.70
CA LYS A 136 -17.01 11.52 -20.15
C LYS A 136 -18.35 11.80 -19.46
N ARG A 137 -19.25 10.81 -19.34
CA ARG A 137 -20.45 10.93 -18.51
C ARG A 137 -20.04 11.02 -17.04
N THR A 138 -20.75 11.86 -16.29
CA THR A 138 -20.54 12.03 -14.86
C THR A 138 -21.79 11.60 -14.10
N ARG A 139 -21.60 11.11 -12.87
CA ARG A 139 -22.65 10.78 -11.89
C ARG A 139 -22.36 11.44 -10.56
N GLU A 140 -23.42 11.73 -9.83
CA GLU A 140 -23.35 11.94 -8.38
C GLU A 140 -23.12 10.59 -7.70
N ALA A 141 -22.26 10.56 -6.69
CA ALA A 141 -22.00 9.37 -5.90
C ALA A 141 -22.31 9.63 -4.43
N LYS A 142 -23.02 8.69 -3.81
CA LYS A 142 -23.22 8.66 -2.37
C LYS A 142 -22.08 7.87 -1.73
N ILE A 143 -21.47 8.42 -0.69
CA ILE A 143 -20.57 7.65 0.18
C ILE A 143 -21.45 6.66 0.96
N VAL A 144 -21.27 5.37 0.71
CA VAL A 144 -21.97 4.29 1.46
C VAL A 144 -21.31 4.12 2.83
N GLY A 145 -19.99 4.29 2.87
CA GLY A 145 -19.17 4.35 4.08
C GLY A 145 -17.68 4.39 3.73
N LYS A 146 -16.86 4.55 4.77
CA LYS A 146 -15.40 4.54 4.71
C LYS A 146 -14.80 3.84 5.92
N ASP A 147 -13.63 3.23 5.74
CA ASP A 147 -12.74 2.79 6.80
C ASP A 147 -11.40 3.50 6.64
N GLU A 148 -11.18 4.50 7.48
CA GLU A 148 -9.94 5.28 7.49
C GLU A 148 -8.74 4.45 7.97
N SER A 149 -8.98 3.39 8.75
CA SER A 149 -7.92 2.48 9.24
C SER A 149 -7.36 1.55 8.16
N THR A 150 -8.02 1.46 7.00
CA THR A 150 -7.53 0.75 5.82
C THR A 150 -7.42 1.65 4.58
N ASP A 151 -7.70 2.95 4.73
CA ASP A 151 -7.84 3.89 3.63
C ASP A 151 -8.74 3.39 2.48
N LEU A 152 -9.93 2.89 2.82
CA LEU A 152 -10.93 2.43 1.83
C LEU A 152 -12.25 3.18 1.97
N ALA A 153 -12.87 3.52 0.85
CA ALA A 153 -14.24 4.05 0.79
C ALA A 153 -15.06 3.36 -0.30
N LEU A 154 -16.32 3.07 0.03
CA LEU A 154 -17.29 2.49 -0.89
C LEU A 154 -18.29 3.57 -1.31
N LEU A 155 -18.38 3.80 -2.62
CA LEU A 155 -19.30 4.73 -3.23
C LEU A 155 -20.43 3.99 -3.96
N LYS A 156 -21.59 4.64 -4.10
CA LYS A 156 -22.73 4.15 -4.89
C LYS A 156 -23.23 5.25 -5.82
N ILE A 157 -23.29 4.95 -7.11
CA ILE A 157 -23.91 5.80 -8.13
C ILE A 157 -25.30 5.25 -8.55
N ASP A 158 -26.00 6.00 -9.40
CA ASP A 158 -27.08 5.46 -10.23
C ASP A 158 -26.50 4.87 -11.55
N PRO A 159 -26.60 3.54 -11.79
CA PRO A 159 -26.11 2.91 -13.01
C PRO A 159 -26.96 3.24 -14.25
N ALA A 160 -28.12 3.91 -14.11
CA ALA A 160 -29.06 4.14 -15.21
C ALA A 160 -28.38 4.69 -16.48
N GLY A 161 -28.52 3.93 -17.58
CA GLY A 161 -27.99 4.26 -18.90
C GLY A 161 -26.47 4.12 -19.07
N LEU A 162 -25.71 3.70 -18.05
CA LEU A 162 -24.27 3.46 -18.17
C LEU A 162 -23.97 2.07 -18.72
N ASP A 163 -22.83 1.94 -19.42
CA ASP A 163 -22.21 0.66 -19.73
C ASP A 163 -21.15 0.40 -18.65
N LEU A 164 -21.56 -0.22 -17.54
CA LEU A 164 -20.65 -0.53 -16.44
C LEU A 164 -19.74 -1.69 -16.82
N ARG A 165 -18.51 -1.64 -16.28
CA ARG A 165 -17.47 -2.63 -16.53
C ARG A 165 -16.81 -3.00 -15.19
N PRO A 166 -17.43 -3.90 -14.39
CA PRO A 166 -16.86 -4.31 -13.11
C PRO A 166 -15.49 -4.98 -13.27
N LEU A 167 -14.52 -4.61 -12.43
CA LEU A 167 -13.22 -5.28 -12.40
C LEU A 167 -13.25 -6.51 -11.49
N ALA A 168 -12.70 -7.63 -11.99
CA ALA A 168 -12.63 -8.87 -11.24
C ALA A 168 -11.68 -8.77 -10.04
N LEU A 169 -12.18 -9.02 -8.82
CA LEU A 169 -11.39 -8.98 -7.59
C LEU A 169 -10.60 -10.29 -7.36
N GLY A 170 -9.28 -10.25 -7.55
CA GLY A 170 -8.35 -11.36 -7.37
C GLY A 170 -8.12 -11.75 -5.90
N ASP A 171 -7.05 -12.47 -5.62
CA ASP A 171 -6.67 -12.87 -4.25
C ASP A 171 -5.28 -12.33 -3.91
N SER A 172 -5.20 -11.44 -2.92
CA SER A 172 -3.92 -10.86 -2.49
C SER A 172 -3.07 -11.82 -1.64
N LYS A 173 -3.59 -12.99 -1.23
CA LYS A 173 -2.84 -14.03 -0.50
C LYS A 173 -2.04 -14.96 -1.43
N THR A 174 -2.35 -14.97 -2.74
CA THR A 174 -1.61 -15.76 -3.74
C THR A 174 -0.49 -14.98 -4.45
N VAL A 175 -0.39 -13.67 -4.18
CA VAL A 175 0.58 -12.76 -4.79
C VAL A 175 1.98 -13.00 -4.23
N GLN A 176 3.01 -12.91 -5.07
CA GLN A 176 4.40 -13.15 -4.74
C GLN A 176 5.30 -11.98 -5.18
N VAL A 177 6.45 -11.81 -4.52
CA VAL A 177 7.46 -10.81 -4.91
C VAL A 177 8.04 -11.19 -6.28
N GLY A 178 8.05 -10.23 -7.21
CA GLY A 178 8.40 -10.45 -8.61
C GLY A 178 7.20 -10.67 -9.55
N ASP A 179 5.98 -10.88 -9.05
CA ASP A 179 4.78 -10.93 -9.90
C ASP A 179 4.62 -9.61 -10.69
N PRO A 180 4.36 -9.65 -12.01
CA PRO A 180 4.16 -8.45 -12.80
C PRO A 180 2.79 -7.81 -12.51
N THR A 181 2.77 -6.49 -12.51
CA THR A 181 1.61 -5.69 -12.11
C THR A 181 1.32 -4.55 -13.07
N VAL A 182 0.04 -4.18 -13.14
CA VAL A 182 -0.45 -3.01 -13.86
C VAL A 182 -1.25 -2.13 -12.90
N ALA A 183 -0.82 -0.89 -12.70
CA ALA A 183 -1.60 0.12 -12.02
C ALA A 183 -2.34 0.96 -13.08
N ILE A 184 -3.64 1.18 -12.88
CA ILE A 184 -4.44 2.07 -13.74
C ILE A 184 -5.06 3.17 -12.88
N GLY A 185 -4.99 4.42 -13.35
CA GLY A 185 -5.62 5.56 -12.72
C GLY A 185 -6.08 6.61 -13.73
N ASN A 186 -6.78 7.62 -13.25
CA ASN A 186 -7.10 8.83 -14.00
C ASN A 186 -6.51 10.06 -13.28
N PRO A 187 -5.21 10.34 -13.46
CA PRO A 187 -4.63 11.59 -13.00
C PRO A 187 -5.16 12.78 -13.83
N PHE A 188 -5.53 13.85 -13.13
CA PHE A 188 -5.98 15.13 -13.69
C PHE A 188 -7.26 15.10 -14.55
N GLY A 189 -8.02 13.99 -14.57
CA GLY A 189 -9.26 13.87 -15.35
C GLY A 189 -9.06 13.66 -16.85
N LEU A 190 -7.85 13.26 -17.27
CA LEU A 190 -7.47 13.04 -18.67
C LEU A 190 -7.68 11.58 -19.10
N ASP A 191 -7.08 11.17 -20.22
CA ASP A 191 -7.02 9.76 -20.60
C ASP A 191 -6.26 8.95 -19.54
N ARG A 192 -6.72 7.73 -19.30
CA ARG A 192 -6.32 6.95 -18.12
C ARG A 192 -4.85 6.57 -18.22
N THR A 193 -4.10 6.90 -17.18
CA THR A 193 -2.69 6.55 -17.09
C THR A 193 -2.57 5.10 -16.66
N LEU A 194 -1.76 4.35 -17.40
CA LEU A 194 -1.27 3.03 -17.04
C LEU A 194 0.19 3.15 -16.64
N THR A 195 0.57 2.49 -15.55
CA THR A 195 1.97 2.23 -15.20
C THR A 195 2.15 0.73 -14.92
N THR A 196 3.33 0.22 -15.20
CA THR A 196 3.68 -1.20 -15.02
C THR A 196 4.87 -1.32 -14.09
N GLY A 197 4.93 -2.42 -13.36
CA GLY A 197 6.03 -2.78 -12.48
C GLY A 197 5.89 -4.22 -11.99
N VAL A 198 6.55 -4.55 -10.88
CA VAL A 198 6.41 -5.81 -10.17
C VAL A 198 5.98 -5.58 -8.72
N ILE A 199 5.59 -6.66 -8.04
CA ILE A 199 5.51 -6.67 -6.57
C ILE A 199 6.95 -6.62 -6.02
N SER A 200 7.30 -5.53 -5.34
CA SER A 200 8.63 -5.33 -4.75
C SER A 200 8.73 -5.88 -3.33
N ALA A 201 7.63 -5.85 -2.58
CA ALA A 201 7.52 -6.44 -1.25
C ALA A 201 6.05 -6.70 -0.88
N LEU A 202 5.86 -7.55 0.12
CA LEU A 202 4.56 -7.86 0.75
C LEU A 202 4.68 -7.64 2.26
N GLN A 203 3.56 -7.77 2.98
CA GLN A 203 3.52 -7.78 4.45
C GLN A 203 4.14 -6.52 5.09
N ARG A 204 4.04 -5.36 4.43
CA ARG A 204 4.45 -4.08 5.00
C ARG A 204 3.31 -3.47 5.83
N ARG A 205 3.69 -2.67 6.84
CA ARG A 205 2.81 -1.84 7.65
C ARG A 205 3.08 -0.37 7.32
N ILE A 206 2.04 0.43 7.09
CA ILE A 206 2.14 1.88 6.86
C ILE A 206 1.14 2.63 7.75
N SER A 207 1.43 3.87 8.12
CA SER A 207 0.51 4.67 8.96
C SER A 207 -0.62 5.29 8.13
N ALA A 208 -1.87 5.01 8.48
CA ALA A 208 -3.04 5.69 7.92
C ALA A 208 -3.12 7.16 8.39
N PRO A 209 -3.85 8.05 7.66
CA PRO A 209 -4.06 9.45 8.06
C PRO A 209 -4.74 9.65 9.42
N ASN A 210 -5.38 8.62 9.98
CA ASN A 210 -6.01 8.64 11.30
C ASN A 210 -5.11 8.07 12.42
N GLY A 211 -3.83 7.80 12.15
CA GLY A 211 -2.83 7.37 13.12
C GLY A 211 -2.76 5.85 13.37
N PHE A 212 -3.70 5.05 12.84
CA PHE A 212 -3.62 3.59 12.91
C PHE A 212 -2.72 2.99 11.82
N GLY A 213 -2.26 1.76 12.00
CA GLY A 213 -1.53 1.04 10.95
C GLY A 213 -2.47 0.41 9.92
N ILE A 214 -2.16 0.58 8.63
CA ILE A 214 -2.65 -0.26 7.55
C ILE A 214 -1.65 -1.41 7.40
N ASP A 215 -2.10 -2.61 7.75
CA ASP A 215 -1.28 -3.81 7.75
C ASP A 215 -1.34 -4.56 6.41
N ASN A 216 -0.29 -5.35 6.15
CA ASN A 216 -0.13 -6.23 4.99
C ASN A 216 -0.14 -5.53 3.61
N VAL A 217 0.18 -4.23 3.52
CA VAL A 217 0.15 -3.53 2.23
C VAL A 217 1.15 -4.11 1.23
N ILE A 218 0.74 -4.11 -0.03
CA ILE A 218 1.54 -4.50 -1.18
C ILE A 218 2.45 -3.33 -1.54
N GLN A 219 3.74 -3.58 -1.75
CA GLN A 219 4.67 -2.61 -2.31
C GLN A 219 4.96 -2.95 -3.78
N THR A 220 5.01 -1.95 -4.65
CA THR A 220 5.34 -2.08 -6.08
C THR A 220 6.27 -0.96 -6.54
N ASP A 221 7.03 -1.19 -7.60
CA ASP A 221 7.81 -0.17 -8.32
C ASP A 221 7.03 0.46 -9.48
N ALA A 222 5.82 -0.04 -9.78
CA ALA A 222 4.88 0.60 -10.70
C ALA A 222 4.61 2.04 -10.23
N ALA A 223 4.80 3.01 -11.11
CA ALA A 223 4.81 4.42 -10.72
C ALA A 223 3.43 4.91 -10.25
N ILE A 224 3.23 4.95 -8.93
CA ILE A 224 2.06 5.54 -8.27
C ILE A 224 2.32 7.03 -8.04
N ASN A 225 1.53 7.87 -8.71
CA ASN A 225 1.60 9.34 -8.67
C ASN A 225 0.25 9.94 -8.22
N PRO A 226 0.20 11.24 -7.88
CA PRO A 226 -1.06 11.99 -7.71
C PRO A 226 -2.10 11.68 -8.78
N GLY A 227 -3.29 11.26 -8.33
CA GLY A 227 -4.39 10.81 -9.17
C GLY A 227 -4.54 9.28 -9.31
N ASN A 228 -3.50 8.49 -9.05
CA ASN A 228 -3.59 7.02 -9.05
C ASN A 228 -4.21 6.44 -7.76
N SER A 229 -4.25 7.20 -6.65
CA SER A 229 -4.95 6.80 -5.41
C SER A 229 -6.38 6.32 -5.69
N GLY A 230 -6.77 5.19 -5.11
CA GLY A 230 -8.08 4.57 -5.26
C GLY A 230 -8.26 3.78 -6.56
N GLY A 231 -7.32 3.89 -7.50
CA GLY A 231 -7.28 3.06 -8.71
C GLY A 231 -6.79 1.64 -8.42
N PRO A 232 -7.09 0.67 -9.29
CA PRO A 232 -6.69 -0.72 -9.09
C PRO A 232 -5.19 -0.96 -9.35
N LEU A 233 -4.62 -1.88 -8.57
CA LEU A 233 -3.40 -2.64 -8.90
C LEU A 233 -3.84 -4.02 -9.39
N ILE A 234 -3.40 -4.41 -10.58
CA ILE A 234 -3.94 -5.56 -11.33
C ILE A 234 -2.82 -6.57 -11.63
N ASP A 235 -3.11 -7.87 -11.50
CA ASP A 235 -2.19 -8.98 -11.80
C ASP A 235 -2.15 -9.39 -13.28
N ALA A 236 -1.28 -10.35 -13.62
CA ALA A 236 -1.11 -10.90 -14.96
C ALA A 236 -2.36 -11.60 -15.57
N ALA A 237 -3.35 -11.97 -14.76
CA ALA A 237 -4.64 -12.49 -15.22
C ALA A 237 -5.70 -11.38 -15.41
N GLY A 238 -5.33 -10.13 -15.13
CA GLY A 238 -6.24 -9.00 -15.15
C GLY A 238 -7.17 -8.98 -13.92
N ARG A 239 -6.71 -9.41 -12.75
CA ARG A 239 -7.52 -9.38 -11.52
C ARG A 239 -6.96 -8.33 -10.57
N VAL A 240 -7.84 -7.55 -9.95
CA VAL A 240 -7.43 -6.54 -8.96
C VAL A 240 -6.87 -7.27 -7.74
N ILE A 241 -5.61 -7.01 -7.41
CA ILE A 241 -4.91 -7.55 -6.24
C ILE A 241 -4.72 -6.49 -5.15
N GLY A 242 -4.85 -5.20 -5.47
CA GLY A 242 -4.85 -4.13 -4.50
C GLY A 242 -5.47 -2.82 -5.00
N ILE A 243 -5.55 -1.84 -4.11
CA ILE A 243 -6.04 -0.48 -4.35
C ILE A 243 -4.88 0.47 -4.10
N ASN A 244 -4.36 1.12 -5.14
CA ASN A 244 -3.20 2.01 -5.05
C ASN A 244 -3.47 3.12 -4.03
N SER A 245 -2.51 3.43 -3.15
CA SER A 245 -2.61 4.56 -2.22
C SER A 245 -1.25 5.26 -2.05
N GLN A 246 -1.29 6.59 -1.98
CA GLN A 246 -0.10 7.46 -1.90
C GLN A 246 0.39 7.71 -0.47
N ILE A 247 -0.32 7.21 0.56
CA ILE A 247 -0.11 7.54 1.99
C ILE A 247 1.36 7.41 2.46
N ALA A 248 2.13 6.49 1.89
CA ALA A 248 3.47 6.14 2.35
C ALA A 248 4.62 6.69 1.48
N THR A 249 4.45 7.81 0.77
CA THR A 249 5.58 8.60 0.22
C THR A 249 6.33 9.36 1.33
N GLY A 250 6.81 8.62 2.34
CA GLY A 250 7.32 9.12 3.62
C GLY A 250 8.79 8.78 3.90
N GLY A 251 9.62 8.64 2.87
CA GLY A 251 11.08 8.56 3.04
C GLY A 251 11.66 9.95 3.28
N GLY A 252 12.17 10.21 4.49
CA GLY A 252 12.75 11.52 4.84
C GLY A 252 13.94 11.88 3.94
N GLY A 253 13.81 12.93 3.11
CA GLY A 253 14.83 13.22 2.10
C GLY A 253 14.82 14.59 1.42
N SER A 254 13.70 15.32 1.35
CA SER A 254 13.68 16.77 1.02
C SER A 254 12.29 17.38 1.16
N ALA A 255 12.21 18.54 1.81
CA ALA A 255 11.09 19.47 1.63
C ALA A 255 11.34 20.36 0.39
N GLY A 256 10.28 20.73 -0.35
CA GLY A 256 10.35 21.77 -1.38
C GLY A 256 10.44 21.33 -2.85
N GLY A 257 10.30 20.03 -3.16
CA GLY A 257 10.21 19.52 -4.53
C GLY A 257 8.80 19.01 -4.89
N SER A 258 8.41 19.13 -6.17
CA SER A 258 7.18 18.51 -6.69
C SER A 258 7.34 16.99 -6.74
N GLY A 259 6.81 16.29 -5.73
CA GLY A 259 6.99 14.85 -5.54
C GLY A 259 6.31 13.99 -6.61
N GLY A 260 7.11 13.44 -7.53
CA GLY A 260 6.74 12.28 -8.35
C GLY A 260 7.17 10.97 -7.68
N SER A 261 6.69 9.84 -8.22
CA SER A 261 7.07 8.51 -7.77
C SER A 261 8.58 8.27 -7.86
N VAL A 262 9.16 7.75 -6.77
CA VAL A 262 10.58 7.38 -6.66
C VAL A 262 10.83 5.87 -6.86
N GLY A 263 9.91 5.16 -7.54
CA GLY A 263 9.96 3.70 -7.68
C GLY A 263 9.52 2.94 -6.42
N ILE A 264 8.79 3.60 -5.52
CA ILE A 264 8.16 2.98 -4.34
C ILE A 264 6.71 3.45 -4.29
N GLY A 265 5.79 2.57 -4.67
CA GLY A 265 4.35 2.72 -4.56
C GLY A 265 3.76 1.66 -3.62
N PHE A 266 2.57 1.93 -3.09
CA PHE A 266 1.87 1.05 -2.16
C PHE A 266 0.42 0.81 -2.59
N ALA A 267 -0.13 -0.35 -2.24
CA ALA A 267 -1.53 -0.68 -2.45
C ALA A 267 -2.14 -1.43 -1.26
N VAL A 268 -3.36 -1.05 -0.88
CA VAL A 268 -4.18 -1.75 0.11
C VAL A 268 -4.61 -3.09 -0.50
N PRO A 269 -4.45 -4.25 0.16
CA PRO A 269 -4.73 -5.55 -0.44
C PRO A 269 -6.22 -5.74 -0.80
N VAL A 270 -6.52 -6.40 -1.92
CA VAL A 270 -7.91 -6.63 -2.35
C VAL A 270 -8.70 -7.47 -1.34
N ASN A 271 -8.05 -8.35 -0.57
CA ASN A 271 -8.73 -9.14 0.46
C ASN A 271 -9.19 -8.26 1.64
N THR A 272 -8.42 -7.24 2.00
CA THR A 272 -8.85 -6.21 2.97
C THR A 272 -10.12 -5.53 2.48
N ALA A 273 -10.22 -5.21 1.19
CA ALA A 273 -11.46 -4.68 0.61
C ALA A 273 -12.61 -5.71 0.64
N LYS A 274 -12.34 -7.00 0.37
CA LYS A 274 -13.36 -8.08 0.49
C LYS A 274 -13.89 -8.26 1.92
N GLU A 275 -13.10 -7.95 2.94
CA GLU A 275 -13.50 -7.97 4.36
C GLU A 275 -14.25 -6.69 4.79
N VAL A 276 -13.92 -5.55 4.17
CA VAL A 276 -14.50 -4.22 4.45
C VAL A 276 -15.83 -3.97 3.73
N ILE A 277 -15.94 -4.31 2.44
CA ILE A 277 -17.11 -4.03 1.60
C ILE A 277 -18.43 -4.59 2.18
N PRO A 278 -18.51 -5.85 2.66
CA PRO A 278 -19.75 -6.41 3.21
C PRO A 278 -20.21 -5.74 4.51
N GLN A 279 -19.27 -5.18 5.29
CA GLN A 279 -19.60 -4.40 6.48
C GLN A 279 -20.18 -3.04 6.08
N ILE A 280 -19.51 -2.33 5.18
CA ILE A 280 -20.00 -1.03 4.70
C ILE A 280 -21.36 -1.15 3.99
N LYS A 281 -21.57 -2.15 3.11
CA LYS A 281 -22.87 -2.38 2.45
C LYS A 281 -24.01 -2.70 3.45
N ARG A 282 -23.71 -3.19 4.66
CA ARG A 282 -24.70 -3.65 5.67
C ARG A 282 -24.93 -2.65 6.81
N GLU A 283 -23.90 -1.91 7.22
CA GLU A 283 -23.89 -1.08 8.43
C GLU A 283 -23.43 0.37 8.19
N GLY A 284 -23.01 0.71 6.97
CA GLY A 284 -22.47 2.04 6.60
C GLY A 284 -21.06 2.33 7.16
N ARG A 285 -20.48 1.39 7.90
CA ARG A 285 -19.15 1.48 8.53
C ARG A 285 -18.52 0.10 8.69
N VAL A 286 -17.24 0.07 9.01
CA VAL A 286 -16.54 -1.13 9.50
C VAL A 286 -16.54 -1.09 11.03
N GLN A 287 -16.81 -2.23 11.66
CA GLN A 287 -16.61 -2.37 13.10
C GLN A 287 -15.27 -3.05 13.35
N ARG A 288 -14.43 -2.45 14.20
CA ARG A 288 -13.13 -3.00 14.60
C ARG A 288 -13.05 -2.96 16.11
N ALA A 289 -12.67 -4.09 16.71
CA ALA A 289 -12.36 -4.12 18.12
C ALA A 289 -11.11 -3.29 18.44
N TYR A 290 -10.97 -2.91 19.70
CA TYR A 290 -9.91 -2.05 20.20
C TYR A 290 -9.58 -2.40 21.64
N MET A 291 -8.29 -2.49 21.93
CA MET A 291 -7.74 -2.76 23.26
C MET A 291 -7.21 -1.49 23.94
N GLY A 292 -6.86 -0.44 23.20
CA GLY A 292 -6.33 0.80 23.79
C GLY A 292 -4.92 0.67 24.36
N ILE A 293 -3.98 0.10 23.58
CA ILE A 293 -2.55 0.08 23.94
C ILE A 293 -1.64 0.49 22.78
N THR A 294 -0.44 0.95 23.11
CA THR A 294 0.74 0.93 22.25
C THR A 294 1.83 0.08 22.92
N GLY A 295 2.74 -0.50 22.14
CA GLY A 295 3.73 -1.44 22.67
C GLY A 295 4.88 -1.73 21.71
N VAL A 296 5.92 -2.37 22.24
CA VAL A 296 7.09 -2.83 21.49
C VAL A 296 7.33 -4.32 21.74
N GLY A 297 7.60 -5.10 20.69
CA GLY A 297 7.95 -6.51 20.82
C GLY A 297 9.30 -6.68 21.51
N ILE A 298 9.43 -7.67 22.40
CA ILE A 298 10.69 -7.95 23.11
C ILE A 298 11.58 -8.81 22.22
N ASP A 299 12.52 -8.15 21.55
CA ASP A 299 13.54 -8.76 20.71
C ASP A 299 14.97 -8.54 21.26
N GLN A 300 15.98 -8.89 20.46
CA GLN A 300 17.39 -8.73 20.83
C GLN A 300 17.83 -7.26 20.99
N SER A 301 17.12 -6.28 20.42
CA SER A 301 17.44 -4.85 20.61
C SER A 301 17.13 -4.37 22.03
N LEU A 302 16.17 -5.00 22.71
CA LEU A 302 15.81 -4.72 24.10
C LEU A 302 16.65 -5.51 25.11
N ALA A 303 17.51 -6.43 24.66
CA ALA A 303 18.35 -7.26 25.54
C ALA A 303 19.21 -6.46 26.56
N PRO A 304 19.81 -5.29 26.23
CA PRO A 304 20.55 -4.47 27.19
C PRO A 304 19.71 -3.96 28.37
N LEU A 305 18.39 -3.86 28.20
CA LEU A 305 17.45 -3.39 29.22
C LEU A 305 17.19 -4.43 30.33
N ASN A 306 17.71 -5.65 30.17
CA ASN A 306 17.62 -6.74 31.16
C ASN A 306 16.19 -7.04 31.65
N LEU A 307 15.19 -6.86 30.78
CA LEU A 307 13.77 -7.11 31.07
C LEU A 307 13.55 -8.52 31.64
N SER A 308 12.59 -8.65 32.57
CA SER A 308 12.26 -9.94 33.19
C SER A 308 11.67 -10.94 32.19
N ALA A 309 10.91 -10.46 31.22
CA ALA A 309 10.45 -11.24 30.08
C ALA A 309 11.53 -11.39 29.01
N LYS A 310 11.46 -12.47 28.20
CA LYS A 310 12.35 -12.74 27.06
C LYS A 310 11.64 -12.81 25.71
N SER A 311 10.30 -12.80 25.73
CA SER A 311 9.42 -12.53 24.59
C SER A 311 8.10 -11.95 25.13
N GLY A 312 7.19 -11.56 24.24
CA GLY A 312 6.01 -10.75 24.57
C GLY A 312 6.10 -9.33 24.04
N VAL A 313 5.05 -8.55 24.25
CA VAL A 313 4.98 -7.12 23.95
C VAL A 313 5.07 -6.33 25.25
N LEU A 314 6.10 -5.50 25.39
CA LEU A 314 6.19 -4.50 26.45
C LEU A 314 5.22 -3.36 26.11
N VAL A 315 4.19 -3.17 26.94
CA VAL A 315 3.20 -2.10 26.80
C VAL A 315 3.89 -0.77 27.08
N GLN A 316 3.93 0.10 26.08
CA GLN A 316 4.48 1.45 26.18
C GLN A 316 3.43 2.41 26.74
N GLU A 317 2.18 2.25 26.32
CA GLU A 317 1.05 3.05 26.78
C GLU A 317 -0.19 2.16 26.87
N ALA A 318 -1.01 2.37 27.91
CA ALA A 318 -2.41 1.99 27.90
C ALA A 318 -3.22 3.30 27.88
N THR A 319 -4.06 3.49 26.87
CA THR A 319 -4.81 4.74 26.65
C THR A 319 -5.71 5.03 27.85
N GLU A 320 -5.63 6.25 28.38
CA GLU A 320 -6.46 6.69 29.52
C GLU A 320 -7.96 6.63 29.17
N GLY A 321 -8.76 5.99 30.04
CA GLY A 321 -10.17 5.69 29.76
C GLY A 321 -10.39 4.71 28.60
N GLY A 322 -9.35 3.97 28.19
CA GLY A 322 -9.39 2.94 27.16
C GLY A 322 -9.43 1.52 27.75
N PRO A 323 -9.85 0.51 26.97
CA PRO A 323 -10.21 -0.82 27.48
C PRO A 323 -9.13 -1.53 28.31
N ALA A 324 -7.86 -1.43 27.93
CA ALA A 324 -6.74 -2.01 28.66
C ALA A 324 -6.48 -1.29 29.99
N ALA A 325 -6.54 0.05 30.02
CA ALA A 325 -6.35 0.82 31.24
C ALA A 325 -7.48 0.58 32.25
N ASP A 326 -8.74 0.54 31.78
CA ASP A 326 -9.92 0.20 32.58
C ASP A 326 -9.88 -1.24 33.12
N ALA A 327 -9.30 -2.18 32.36
CA ALA A 327 -9.02 -3.54 32.82
C ALA A 327 -7.79 -3.63 33.76
N GLY A 328 -7.05 -2.53 33.95
CA GLY A 328 -5.91 -2.42 34.85
C GLY A 328 -4.57 -2.88 34.27
N ILE A 329 -4.42 -2.93 32.93
CA ILE A 329 -3.12 -3.06 32.24
C ILE A 329 -2.36 -1.73 32.32
N ARG A 330 -1.03 -1.80 32.47
CA ARG A 330 -0.15 -0.64 32.70
C ARG A 330 0.75 -0.37 31.49
N GLY A 331 0.72 0.87 31.01
CA GLY A 331 1.79 1.42 30.17
C GLY A 331 3.09 1.66 30.96
N GLY A 332 4.14 2.05 30.25
CA GLY A 332 5.42 2.42 30.85
C GLY A 332 5.36 3.75 31.60
N ASP A 333 6.26 3.92 32.57
CA ASP A 333 6.46 5.16 33.32
C ASP A 333 7.17 6.20 32.42
N PRO A 334 6.54 7.36 32.13
CA PRO A 334 7.19 8.43 31.36
C PRO A 334 8.48 8.96 31.98
N GLY A 335 8.65 8.83 33.31
CA GLY A 335 9.87 9.20 34.03
C GLY A 335 10.99 8.14 33.94
N SER A 336 10.68 6.92 33.52
CA SER A 336 11.62 5.79 33.48
C SER A 336 11.69 5.22 32.06
N SER A 337 12.65 5.71 31.28
CA SER A 337 12.83 5.31 29.88
C SER A 337 14.30 5.08 29.52
N ALA A 338 14.53 4.22 28.54
CA ALA A 338 15.84 3.88 28.02
C ALA A 338 15.96 4.24 26.54
N SER A 339 17.15 4.66 26.13
CA SER A 339 17.48 4.90 24.73
C SER A 339 18.08 3.64 24.10
N ILE A 340 17.56 3.23 22.95
CA ILE A 340 17.97 2.08 22.15
C ILE A 340 18.23 2.53 20.71
N SER A 341 18.84 1.66 19.88
CA SER A 341 19.07 1.96 18.46
C SER A 341 17.81 2.25 17.64
N GLY A 342 16.62 1.88 18.14
CA GLY A 342 15.31 2.14 17.52
C GLY A 342 14.56 3.36 18.06
N GLY A 343 15.10 4.09 19.06
CA GLY A 343 14.41 5.22 19.70
C GLY A 343 14.41 5.15 21.23
N GLN A 344 13.38 5.72 21.86
CA GLN A 344 13.23 5.75 23.32
C GLN A 344 12.09 4.80 23.73
N VAL A 345 12.34 3.95 24.73
CA VAL A 345 11.40 2.95 25.24
C VAL A 345 11.09 3.23 26.71
N ALA A 346 9.81 3.36 27.05
CA ALA A 346 9.33 3.47 28.43
C ALA A 346 9.39 2.11 29.14
N LEU A 347 9.75 2.13 30.43
CA LEU A 347 9.97 0.95 31.27
C LEU A 347 8.89 0.85 32.36
N GLY A 348 8.80 -0.31 33.03
CA GLY A 348 7.86 -0.52 34.14
C GLY A 348 6.40 -0.79 33.73
N GLY A 349 6.10 -0.75 32.42
CA GLY A 349 4.83 -1.24 31.87
C GLY A 349 4.73 -2.77 31.92
N ASP A 350 3.52 -3.28 31.73
CA ASP A 350 3.28 -4.72 31.64
C ASP A 350 3.92 -5.31 30.38
N VAL A 351 4.27 -6.61 30.43
CA VAL A 351 4.58 -7.38 29.22
C VAL A 351 3.44 -8.33 28.91
N ILE A 352 2.70 -8.09 27.84
CA ILE A 352 1.69 -9.03 27.32
C ILE A 352 2.41 -10.24 26.74
N GLN A 353 2.10 -11.44 27.24
CA GLN A 353 2.69 -12.70 26.77
C GLN A 353 1.69 -13.54 25.98
N ARG A 354 0.38 -13.44 26.29
CA ARG A 354 -0.67 -14.25 25.65
C ARG A 354 -1.99 -13.48 25.59
N ILE A 355 -2.79 -13.74 24.54
CA ILE A 355 -4.20 -13.31 24.45
C ILE A 355 -5.03 -14.53 24.05
N ASP A 356 -6.05 -14.85 24.83
CA ASP A 356 -6.94 -16.02 24.68
C ASP A 356 -6.20 -17.35 24.47
N GLY A 357 -5.04 -17.49 25.12
CA GLY A 357 -4.20 -18.69 25.01
C GLY A 357 -3.36 -18.79 23.72
N GLN A 358 -3.40 -17.78 22.85
CA GLN A 358 -2.42 -17.61 21.78
C GLN A 358 -1.21 -16.86 22.33
N SER A 359 0.01 -17.27 21.97
CA SER A 359 1.22 -16.54 22.33
C SER A 359 1.33 -15.21 21.56
N ILE A 360 1.89 -14.20 22.22
CA ILE A 360 2.20 -12.90 21.65
C ILE A 360 3.73 -12.76 21.65
N ASP A 361 4.32 -12.50 20.48
CA ASP A 361 5.74 -12.13 20.38
C ASP A 361 5.92 -10.75 19.70
N SER A 362 4.88 -10.24 19.01
CA SER A 362 4.87 -8.95 18.32
C SER A 362 3.57 -8.15 18.53
N MET A 363 3.61 -6.84 18.25
CA MET A 363 2.38 -6.02 18.19
C MET A 363 1.41 -6.48 17.10
N ASP A 364 1.92 -7.07 16.01
CA ASP A 364 1.07 -7.56 14.91
C ASP A 364 0.30 -8.83 15.32
N ASP A 365 0.80 -9.63 16.26
CA ASP A 365 0.02 -10.71 16.90
C ASP A 365 -1.14 -10.14 17.72
N VAL A 366 -0.90 -9.08 18.50
CA VAL A 366 -1.95 -8.38 19.27
C VAL A 366 -3.01 -7.82 18.33
N VAL A 367 -2.61 -7.11 17.27
CA VAL A 367 -3.54 -6.57 16.28
C VAL A 367 -4.32 -7.68 15.59
N ARG A 368 -3.66 -8.76 15.14
CA ARG A 368 -4.33 -9.92 14.51
C ARG A 368 -5.39 -10.55 15.41
N ILE A 369 -5.12 -10.70 16.70
CA ILE A 369 -6.06 -11.32 17.64
C ILE A 369 -7.19 -10.35 18.02
N VAL A 370 -6.91 -9.06 18.19
CA VAL A 370 -7.94 -8.03 18.46
C VAL A 370 -8.85 -7.85 17.23
N ASP A 371 -8.33 -7.73 16.01
CA ASP A 371 -9.14 -7.61 14.79
C ASP A 371 -9.92 -8.90 14.43
N SER A 372 -9.62 -10.04 15.07
CA SER A 372 -10.46 -11.25 14.97
C SER A 372 -11.70 -11.24 15.89
N HIS A 373 -11.78 -10.28 16.81
CA HIS A 373 -12.88 -10.09 17.76
C HIS A 373 -13.78 -8.90 17.37
N LYS A 374 -14.92 -8.78 18.05
CA LYS A 374 -15.89 -7.69 17.89
C LYS A 374 -15.85 -6.71 19.07
N PRO A 375 -16.27 -5.44 18.85
CA PRO A 375 -16.60 -4.54 19.95
C PRO A 375 -17.59 -5.18 20.92
N GLY A 376 -17.24 -5.21 22.21
CA GLY A 376 -18.02 -5.82 23.28
C GLY A 376 -17.55 -7.21 23.72
N ASP A 377 -16.72 -7.90 22.94
CA ASP A 377 -16.14 -9.19 23.32
C ASP A 377 -15.16 -9.04 24.50
N VAL A 378 -14.98 -10.10 25.31
CA VAL A 378 -14.07 -10.09 26.47
C VAL A 378 -12.96 -11.09 26.26
N VAL A 379 -11.74 -10.57 26.07
CA VAL A 379 -10.51 -11.37 25.88
C VAL A 379 -9.73 -11.52 27.18
N THR A 380 -9.01 -12.63 27.33
CA THR A 380 -8.14 -12.90 28.47
C THR A 380 -6.68 -12.65 28.09
N VAL A 381 -6.06 -11.66 28.71
CA VAL A 381 -4.69 -11.21 28.44
C VAL A 381 -3.78 -11.66 29.60
N ASP A 382 -2.80 -12.52 29.31
CA ASP A 382 -1.78 -12.89 30.31
C ASP A 382 -0.63 -11.87 30.24
N VAL A 383 -0.42 -11.14 31.33
CA VAL A 383 0.66 -10.15 31.49
C VAL A 383 1.71 -10.59 32.50
N LEU A 384 2.98 -10.28 32.25
CA LEU A 384 4.05 -10.29 33.25
C LEU A 384 4.20 -8.88 33.84
N ARG A 385 4.06 -8.77 35.16
CA ARG A 385 4.16 -7.55 35.95
C ARG A 385 5.02 -7.81 37.18
N ASP A 386 6.03 -6.98 37.42
CA ASP A 386 6.93 -7.11 38.59
C ASP A 386 7.53 -8.53 38.76
N GLY A 387 7.80 -9.22 37.63
CA GLY A 387 8.28 -10.61 37.60
C GLY A 387 7.23 -11.69 37.89
N ARG A 388 5.94 -11.35 37.94
CA ARG A 388 4.82 -12.27 38.21
C ARG A 388 3.81 -12.26 37.06
N THR A 389 3.29 -13.42 36.68
CA THR A 389 2.22 -13.52 35.67
C THR A 389 0.86 -13.26 36.31
N ALA A 390 0.00 -12.51 35.63
CA ALA A 390 -1.40 -12.30 35.99
C ALA A 390 -2.29 -12.33 34.73
N SER A 391 -3.46 -12.94 34.82
CA SER A 391 -4.45 -12.95 33.73
C SER A 391 -5.50 -11.86 33.95
N VAL A 392 -5.62 -10.94 32.99
CA VAL A 392 -6.52 -9.79 33.01
C VAL A 392 -7.64 -10.02 31.99
N LYS A 393 -8.89 -9.65 32.31
CA LYS A 393 -10.00 -9.69 31.36
C LYS A 393 -10.26 -8.31 30.78
N VAL A 394 -9.95 -8.13 29.50
CA VAL A 394 -10.17 -6.88 28.76
C VAL A 394 -11.46 -7.01 27.97
N LYS A 395 -12.45 -6.17 28.25
CA LYS A 395 -13.64 -6.01 27.40
C LYS A 395 -13.28 -5.07 26.26
N LEU A 396 -13.12 -5.60 25.05
CA LEU A 396 -12.78 -4.81 23.87
C LEU A 396 -13.90 -3.84 23.50
N GLU A 397 -13.56 -2.69 22.95
CA GLU A 397 -14.52 -1.67 22.51
C GLU A 397 -14.40 -1.36 21.01
N GLN A 398 -15.25 -0.48 20.51
CA GLN A 398 -15.17 -0.01 19.12
C GLN A 398 -13.98 0.94 18.98
N ARG A 399 -13.11 0.68 17.99
CA ARG A 399 -11.98 1.56 17.66
C ARG A 399 -12.45 3.00 17.44
N PRO A 400 -11.84 4.00 18.11
CA PRO A 400 -12.15 5.41 17.86
C PRO A 400 -11.76 5.78 16.43
N ALA A 401 -12.38 6.82 15.87
CA ALA A 401 -12.16 7.21 14.47
C ALA A 401 -10.70 7.62 14.17
N ARG A 402 -10.01 8.16 15.17
CA ARG A 402 -8.60 8.58 15.16
C ARG A 402 -7.88 7.96 16.35
N ALA A 403 -6.60 7.65 16.21
CA ALA A 403 -5.75 7.25 17.32
C ALA A 403 -5.67 8.38 18.36
N PRO A 404 -5.77 8.12 19.68
CA PRO A 404 -5.78 9.16 20.71
C PRO A 404 -4.57 10.10 20.68
N ASN A 405 -3.40 9.58 20.26
CA ASN A 405 -2.10 10.27 20.29
C ASN A 405 -1.46 10.42 18.90
N GLY A 406 -2.27 10.38 17.83
CA GLY A 406 -1.85 10.61 16.43
C GLY A 406 -2.61 11.75 15.79
#